data_AF-A0A2D9CFY6-F1
#
_entry.id   AF-A0A2D9CFY6-F1
#
_cell.length_a   1.000
_cell.length_b   1.000
_cell.length_c   1.000
_cell.angle_alpha   90.00
_cell.angle_beta   90.00
_cell.angle_gamma   90.00
#
_symmetry.space_group_name_H-M   'P 1'
#
loop_
_entity.id
_entity.type
_entity.pdbx_description
1 polymer ?
#
loop_
_entity_poly.entity_id
_entity_poly.type
_entity_poly.pdbx_seq_one_letter_code
_entity_poly.pdbx_strand_id
1 'polypeptide(L)'
;MKKTITSIFMVPTLKIPKDELRNNGFLNAYVEDSSKDIQYSDSVYLLFLPEDIPKFREFLDDEYERTTAIIEDYDYPDGYVVVVYKLNMKWEINFDLIRQGRYSETTDNFQKLFRKVIKIKKNGLHKDELSLQYRIFNKTEDMIEYWQDKLGVEWNSDYEVWDGFNIENEILEIESILKTKVT
;
A
#
# COMPACT_ATOMS: atom_id res chain seq x y z
N MET A 1 -5.07 -3.20 11.82
CA MET A 1 -4.09 -2.16 11.44
C MET A 1 -4.63 -1.38 10.25
N LYS A 2 -4.59 -0.03 10.29
CA LYS A 2 -4.92 0.80 9.13
C LYS A 2 -3.81 0.66 8.08
N LYS A 3 -4.17 0.56 6.80
CA LYS A 3 -3.17 0.47 5.71
C LYS A 3 -2.50 1.83 5.51
N THR A 4 -1.18 1.82 5.30
CA THR A 4 -0.39 2.99 4.91
C THR A 4 -0.75 3.45 3.50
N ILE A 5 -0.42 4.71 3.18
CA ILE A 5 -0.56 5.24 1.82
C ILE A 5 0.41 4.51 0.88
N THR A 6 1.60 4.17 1.35
CA THR A 6 2.55 3.30 0.64
C THR A 6 1.91 1.97 0.22
N SER A 7 1.17 1.31 1.11
CA SER A 7 0.45 0.07 0.78
C SER A 7 -0.69 0.26 -0.22
N ILE A 8 -1.38 1.39 -0.16
CA ILE A 8 -2.56 1.65 -1.00
C ILE A 8 -2.16 2.04 -2.42
N PHE A 9 -1.05 2.79 -2.58
CA PHE A 9 -0.69 3.46 -3.83
C PHE A 9 0.66 3.06 -4.41
N MET A 10 1.65 2.67 -3.60
CA MET A 10 2.97 2.28 -4.12
C MET A 10 3.06 0.77 -4.38
N VAL A 11 2.62 -0.06 -3.43
CA VAL A 11 2.65 -1.53 -3.57
C VAL A 11 1.92 -2.03 -4.83
N PRO A 12 0.73 -1.53 -5.22
CA PRO A 12 0.08 -2.02 -6.44
C PRO A 12 0.90 -1.80 -7.72
N THR A 13 1.84 -0.85 -7.72
CA THR A 13 2.73 -0.60 -8.88
C THR A 13 3.77 -1.70 -9.10
N LEU A 14 4.04 -2.51 -8.07
CA LEU A 14 4.91 -3.70 -8.12
C LEU A 14 4.24 -4.88 -8.86
N LYS A 15 2.93 -4.79 -9.08
CA LYS A 15 2.09 -5.80 -9.77
C LYS A 15 2.08 -7.18 -9.11
N ILE A 16 2.37 -7.25 -7.80
CA ILE A 16 2.17 -8.46 -7.02
C ILE A 16 0.67 -8.76 -6.99
N PRO A 17 0.21 -9.98 -7.31
CA PRO A 17 -1.20 -10.31 -7.24
C PRO A 17 -1.77 -10.09 -5.83
N LYS A 18 -2.94 -9.47 -5.73
CA LYS A 18 -3.57 -9.13 -4.44
C LYS A 18 -3.83 -10.36 -3.57
N ASP A 19 -4.24 -11.46 -4.19
CA ASP A 19 -4.48 -12.71 -3.46
C ASP A 19 -3.18 -13.31 -2.94
N GLU A 20 -2.08 -13.22 -3.71
CA GLU A 20 -0.76 -13.67 -3.24
C GLU A 20 -0.29 -12.87 -2.03
N LEU A 21 -0.38 -11.53 -2.06
CA LEU A 21 -0.07 -10.71 -0.89
C LEU A 21 -0.88 -11.15 0.35
N ARG A 22 -2.20 -11.29 0.20
CA ARG A 22 -3.08 -11.68 1.33
C ARG A 22 -2.75 -13.08 1.84
N ASN A 23 -2.59 -14.03 0.93
CA ASN A 23 -2.41 -15.45 1.25
C ASN A 23 -1.04 -15.77 1.85
N ASN A 24 -0.10 -14.83 1.77
CA ASN A 24 1.26 -14.88 2.30
C ASN A 24 1.48 -13.95 3.50
N GLY A 25 0.40 -13.41 4.09
CA GLY A 25 0.48 -12.69 5.37
C GLY A 25 0.89 -11.21 5.26
N PHE A 26 0.67 -10.55 4.12
CA PHE A 26 0.99 -9.13 3.95
C PHE A 26 0.24 -8.21 4.93
N LEU A 27 0.99 -7.47 5.75
CA LEU A 27 0.46 -6.59 6.78
C LEU A 27 0.39 -5.13 6.35
N ASN A 28 1.50 -4.58 5.87
CA ASN A 28 1.62 -3.20 5.41
C ASN A 28 2.94 -3.03 4.63
N ALA A 29 3.11 -1.87 4.02
CA ALA A 29 4.35 -1.45 3.41
C ALA A 29 4.72 -0.04 3.86
N TYR A 30 6.01 0.23 3.88
CA TYR A 30 6.60 1.44 4.43
C TYR A 30 7.64 2.00 3.46
N VAL A 31 7.97 3.29 3.56
CA VAL A 31 9.03 3.91 2.75
C VAL A 31 10.40 3.75 3.38
N GLU A 32 10.46 3.48 4.68
CA GLU A 32 11.69 3.29 5.46
C GLU A 32 11.46 2.27 6.57
N ASP A 33 12.55 1.72 7.09
CA ASP A 33 12.56 0.89 8.30
C ASP A 33 13.44 1.51 9.38
N SER A 34 12.82 2.00 10.46
CA SER A 34 13.51 2.68 11.57
C SER A 34 14.56 1.83 12.28
N SER A 35 14.47 0.50 12.17
CA SER A 35 15.37 -0.44 12.84
C SER A 35 16.56 -0.85 11.96
N LYS A 36 16.70 -0.26 10.77
CA LYS A 36 17.81 -0.50 9.84
C LYS A 36 18.67 0.75 9.66
N ASP A 37 19.99 0.58 9.72
CA ASP A 37 20.94 1.66 9.46
C ASP A 37 21.00 2.02 7.96
N ILE A 38 20.78 1.03 7.09
CA ILE A 38 20.83 1.20 5.64
C ILE A 38 19.40 1.35 5.13
N GLN A 39 19.12 2.50 4.51
CA GLN A 39 17.89 2.76 3.78
C GLN A 39 18.17 2.76 2.28
N TYR A 40 17.29 2.14 1.50
CA TYR A 40 17.39 2.12 0.05
C TYR A 40 16.53 3.23 -0.54
N SER A 41 17.15 4.10 -1.34
CA SER A 41 16.40 5.12 -2.08
C SER A 41 15.37 4.45 -2.98
N ASP A 42 14.26 5.15 -3.22
CA ASP A 42 13.26 4.74 -4.21
C ASP A 42 12.71 3.34 -3.97
N SER A 43 12.60 2.93 -2.71
CA SER A 43 12.22 1.58 -2.33
C SER A 43 11.05 1.56 -1.38
N VAL A 44 10.41 0.39 -1.24
CA VAL A 44 9.35 0.14 -0.28
C VAL A 44 9.61 -1.16 0.46
N TYR A 45 9.28 -1.15 1.74
CA TYR A 45 9.54 -2.21 2.71
C TYR A 45 8.22 -2.91 3.01
N LEU A 46 7.98 -4.07 2.40
CA LEU A 46 6.74 -4.82 2.58
C LEU A 46 6.88 -5.75 3.78
N LEU A 47 6.07 -5.53 4.81
CA LEU A 47 6.02 -6.36 6.02
C LEU A 47 5.01 -7.49 5.87
N PHE A 48 5.47 -8.71 6.11
CA PHE A 48 4.70 -9.94 6.14
C PHE A 48 4.76 -10.58 7.52
N LEU A 49 3.70 -11.34 7.86
CA LEU A 49 3.69 -12.30 8.95
C LEU A 49 3.11 -13.60 8.40
N PRO A 50 3.94 -14.46 7.79
CA PRO A 50 3.45 -15.66 7.13
C PRO A 50 3.06 -16.73 8.14
N GLU A 51 1.89 -17.36 7.94
CA GLU A 51 1.44 -18.50 8.77
C GLU A 51 2.01 -19.83 8.26
N ASP A 52 2.22 -19.95 6.95
CA ASP A 52 2.76 -21.12 6.27
C ASP A 52 4.12 -20.77 5.64
N ILE A 53 5.20 -21.12 6.34
CA ILE A 53 6.57 -20.78 5.93
C ILE A 53 6.97 -21.46 4.61
N PRO A 54 6.73 -22.77 4.40
CA PRO A 54 6.98 -23.40 3.10
C PRO A 54 6.31 -22.67 1.93
N LYS A 55 5.03 -22.32 2.07
CA LYS A 55 4.30 -21.59 1.03
C LYS A 55 4.86 -20.18 0.81
N PHE A 56 5.23 -19.50 1.89
CA PHE A 56 5.82 -18.17 1.80
C PHE A 56 7.16 -18.19 1.05
N ARG A 57 7.97 -19.22 1.24
CA ARG A 57 9.22 -19.40 0.50
C ARG A 57 8.98 -19.62 -0.99
N GLU A 58 8.00 -20.44 -1.36
CA GLU A 58 7.59 -20.61 -2.77
C GLU A 58 7.16 -19.27 -3.38
N PHE A 59 6.38 -18.47 -2.65
CA PHE A 59 6.02 -17.12 -3.08
C PHE A 59 7.24 -16.21 -3.28
N LEU A 60 8.23 -16.24 -2.37
CA LEU A 60 9.46 -15.45 -2.52
C LEU A 60 10.28 -15.90 -3.73
N ASP A 61 10.46 -17.21 -3.92
CA ASP A 61 11.19 -17.76 -5.05
C ASP A 61 10.53 -17.33 -6.38
N ASP A 62 9.21 -17.46 -6.49
CA ASP A 62 8.43 -16.98 -7.64
C ASP A 62 8.62 -15.47 -7.90
N GLU A 63 8.68 -14.66 -6.84
CA GLU A 63 8.88 -13.23 -6.95
C GLU A 63 10.30 -12.87 -7.40
N TYR A 64 11.32 -13.57 -6.91
CA TYR A 64 12.70 -13.43 -7.36
C TYR A 64 12.88 -13.85 -8.83
N GLU A 65 12.13 -14.85 -9.30
CA GLU A 65 12.09 -15.21 -10.72
C GLU A 65 11.32 -14.18 -11.57
N ARG A 66 10.23 -13.63 -11.04
CA ARG A 66 9.35 -12.68 -11.75
C ARG A 66 9.99 -11.31 -11.93
N THR A 67 10.81 -10.85 -10.99
CA THR A 67 11.36 -9.48 -11.02
C THR A 67 12.74 -9.33 -10.41
N THR A 68 13.53 -8.44 -10.99
CA THR A 68 14.82 -7.99 -10.43
C THR A 68 14.68 -6.77 -9.51
N ALA A 69 13.45 -6.39 -9.15
CA ALA A 69 13.18 -5.23 -8.31
C ALA A 69 13.39 -5.52 -6.82
N ILE A 70 13.44 -6.79 -6.41
CA ILE A 70 13.75 -7.15 -5.01
C ILE A 70 15.22 -6.84 -4.76
N ILE A 71 15.48 -6.06 -3.71
CA ILE A 71 16.82 -5.69 -3.28
C ILE A 71 17.32 -6.70 -2.25
N GLU A 72 16.50 -6.99 -1.25
CA GLU A 72 16.76 -7.95 -0.19
C GLU A 72 15.47 -8.35 0.52
N ASP A 73 15.55 -9.41 1.31
CA ASP A 73 14.58 -9.80 2.32
C ASP A 73 15.29 -10.10 3.64
N TYR A 74 14.61 -9.90 4.76
CA TYR A 74 15.14 -10.20 6.08
C TYR A 74 14.05 -10.46 7.12
N ASP A 75 14.41 -11.20 8.16
CA ASP A 75 13.52 -11.57 9.24
C ASP A 75 13.59 -10.59 10.42
N TYR A 76 12.45 -10.44 11.09
CA TYR A 76 12.31 -9.89 12.44
C TYR A 76 11.85 -10.98 13.41
N PRO A 77 11.98 -10.76 14.74
CA PRO A 77 11.43 -11.65 15.75
C PRO A 77 9.94 -11.97 15.52
N ASP A 78 9.45 -13.07 16.09
CA ASP A 78 8.06 -13.55 15.99
C ASP A 78 7.57 -13.87 14.57
N GLY A 79 8.50 -14.17 13.65
CA GLY A 79 8.19 -14.67 12.31
C GLY A 79 7.78 -13.58 11.31
N TYR A 80 8.04 -12.32 11.62
CA TYR A 80 7.86 -11.23 10.67
C TYR A 80 8.96 -11.27 9.62
N VAL A 81 8.60 -11.02 8.37
CA VAL A 81 9.54 -10.93 7.25
C VAL A 81 9.34 -9.62 6.53
N VAL A 82 10.41 -8.93 6.17
CA VAL A 82 10.37 -7.75 5.32
C VAL A 82 11.00 -8.09 3.97
N VAL A 83 10.33 -7.68 2.90
CA VAL A 83 10.87 -7.77 1.53
C VAL A 83 10.96 -6.36 0.96
N VAL A 84 12.17 -5.97 0.54
CA VAL A 84 12.45 -4.63 0.03
C VAL A 84 12.39 -4.62 -1.48
N TYR A 85 11.48 -3.84 -2.05
CA TYR A 85 11.35 -3.65 -3.50
C TYR A 85 11.77 -2.26 -3.91
N LYS A 86 12.60 -2.20 -4.95
CA LYS A 86 12.85 -0.96 -5.71
C LYS A 86 11.62 -0.58 -6.53
N LEU A 87 11.18 0.65 -6.39
CA LEU A 87 10.12 1.22 -7.19
C LEU A 87 10.60 1.52 -8.63
N ASN A 88 9.66 1.52 -9.57
CA ASN A 88 9.97 1.88 -10.95
C ASN A 88 9.95 3.40 -11.14
N MET A 89 11.14 3.99 -11.30
CA MET A 89 11.34 5.45 -11.39
C MET A 89 10.73 6.13 -12.61
N LYS A 90 10.18 5.38 -13.58
CA LYS A 90 9.30 6.00 -14.59
C LYS A 90 8.07 6.69 -13.99
N TRP A 91 7.72 6.35 -12.74
CA TRP A 91 6.60 6.92 -12.01
C TRP A 91 7.01 7.89 -10.90
N GLU A 92 8.28 8.31 -10.84
CA GLU A 92 8.83 9.21 -9.80
C GLU A 92 7.91 10.41 -9.51
N ILE A 93 7.51 11.17 -10.53
CA ILE A 93 6.60 12.32 -10.39
C ILE A 93 5.28 11.92 -9.69
N ASN A 94 4.74 10.75 -9.99
CA ASN A 94 3.51 10.28 -9.36
C ASN A 94 3.76 9.89 -7.90
N PHE A 95 4.89 9.24 -7.60
CA PHE A 95 5.26 8.94 -6.22
C PHE A 95 5.43 10.21 -5.39
N ASP A 96 5.98 11.28 -5.95
CA ASP A 96 6.09 12.56 -5.27
C ASP A 96 4.72 13.21 -5.01
N LEU A 97 3.80 13.13 -5.98
CA LEU A 97 2.42 13.59 -5.78
C LEU A 97 1.71 12.78 -4.68
N ILE A 98 1.90 11.45 -4.64
CA ILE A 98 1.40 10.59 -3.56
C ILE A 98 1.97 11.03 -2.20
N ARG A 99 3.28 11.28 -2.11
CA ARG A 99 3.94 11.77 -0.88
C ARG A 99 3.53 13.18 -0.48
N GLN A 100 2.98 13.97 -1.41
CA GLN A 100 2.39 15.28 -1.13
C GLN A 100 0.89 15.19 -0.80
N GLY A 101 0.28 13.99 -0.85
CA GLY A 101 -1.16 13.79 -0.69
C GLY A 101 -2.01 14.28 -1.87
N ARG A 102 -1.39 14.62 -3.02
CA ARG A 102 -2.04 15.16 -4.23
C ARG A 102 -2.44 14.04 -5.18
N TYR A 103 -3.30 13.14 -4.71
CA TYR A 103 -3.64 11.90 -5.39
C TYR A 103 -4.31 12.13 -6.75
N SER A 104 -5.25 13.08 -6.79
CA SER A 104 -6.04 13.37 -7.99
C SER A 104 -5.22 13.93 -9.15
N GLU A 105 -4.05 14.48 -8.83
CA GLU A 105 -3.14 15.10 -9.80
C GLU A 105 -2.15 14.10 -10.42
N THR A 106 -2.16 12.84 -9.97
CA THR A 106 -1.36 11.79 -10.59
C THR A 106 -1.77 11.59 -12.05
N THR A 107 -0.80 11.22 -12.89
CA THR A 107 -1.01 11.07 -14.34
C THR A 107 -1.96 9.93 -14.67
N ASP A 108 -2.75 10.10 -15.74
CA ASP A 108 -3.66 9.05 -16.25
C ASP A 108 -2.99 7.69 -16.44
N ASN A 109 -1.75 7.67 -16.94
CA ASN A 109 -1.01 6.44 -17.19
C ASN A 109 -0.64 5.72 -15.89
N PHE A 110 -0.38 6.46 -14.82
CA PHE A 110 -0.18 5.90 -13.49
C PHE A 110 -1.50 5.37 -12.92
N GLN A 111 -2.57 6.17 -12.99
CA GLN A 111 -3.89 5.76 -12.49
C GLN A 111 -4.43 4.49 -13.19
N LYS A 112 -4.12 4.29 -14.47
CA LYS A 112 -4.47 3.07 -15.23
C LYS A 112 -3.78 1.79 -14.74
N LEU A 113 -2.76 1.89 -13.88
CA LEU A 113 -2.19 0.71 -13.21
C LEU A 113 -3.18 0.07 -12.22
N PHE A 114 -4.14 0.85 -11.74
CA PHE A 114 -5.11 0.44 -10.73
C PHE A 114 -6.42 0.02 -11.40
N ARG A 115 -7.01 -1.07 -10.91
CA ARG A 115 -8.31 -1.53 -11.42
C ARG A 115 -9.38 -0.52 -11.04
N LYS A 116 -10.18 -0.07 -12.01
CA LYS A 116 -11.35 0.79 -11.75
C LYS A 116 -12.42 0.09 -10.92
N VAL A 117 -12.67 -1.20 -11.20
CA VAL A 117 -13.72 -2.00 -10.56
C VAL A 117 -13.13 -3.19 -9.84
N ILE A 118 -13.63 -3.49 -8.65
CA ILE A 118 -13.34 -4.70 -7.89
C ILE A 118 -14.62 -5.49 -7.65
N LYS A 119 -14.49 -6.82 -7.63
CA LYS A 119 -15.58 -7.74 -7.28
C LYS A 119 -15.58 -7.93 -5.77
N ILE A 120 -16.70 -7.62 -5.13
CA ILE A 120 -16.92 -7.87 -3.71
C ILE A 120 -17.94 -9.00 -3.58
N LYS A 121 -17.64 -9.97 -2.72
CA LYS A 121 -18.57 -11.05 -2.37
C LYS A 121 -19.23 -10.70 -1.04
N LYS A 122 -20.55 -10.49 -1.04
CA LYS A 122 -21.34 -10.25 0.17
C LYS A 122 -22.52 -11.23 0.18
N ASN A 123 -22.63 -12.04 1.22
CA ASN A 123 -23.68 -13.06 1.37
C ASN A 123 -23.79 -14.03 0.17
N GLY A 124 -22.66 -14.38 -0.46
CA GLY A 124 -22.64 -15.28 -1.62
C GLY A 124 -22.92 -14.62 -2.97
N LEU A 125 -23.39 -13.38 -3.01
CA LEU A 125 -23.58 -12.61 -4.24
C LEU A 125 -22.35 -11.78 -4.57
N HIS A 126 -22.00 -11.76 -5.87
CA HIS A 126 -20.92 -10.91 -6.39
C HIS A 126 -21.51 -9.57 -6.84
N LYS A 127 -20.92 -8.47 -6.35
CA LYS A 127 -21.23 -7.12 -6.79
C LYS A 127 -19.95 -6.43 -7.26
N ASP A 128 -20.05 -5.73 -8.37
CA ASP A 128 -19.01 -4.86 -8.88
C ASP A 128 -19.08 -3.50 -8.18
N GLU A 129 -17.96 -3.05 -7.62
CA GLU A 129 -17.84 -1.74 -6.98
C GLU A 129 -16.61 -1.00 -7.48
N LEU A 130 -16.65 0.34 -7.49
CA LEU A 130 -15.49 1.16 -7.78
C LEU A 130 -14.41 0.92 -6.72
N SER A 131 -13.16 0.75 -7.17
CA SER A 131 -12.03 0.60 -6.26
C SER A 131 -11.78 1.88 -5.46
N LEU A 132 -11.20 1.71 -4.28
CA LEU A 132 -10.82 2.84 -3.43
C LEU A 132 -9.89 3.81 -4.18
N GLN A 133 -8.87 3.30 -4.86
CA GLN A 133 -7.92 4.12 -5.61
C GLN A 133 -8.62 4.93 -6.70
N TYR A 134 -9.54 4.31 -7.44
CA TYR A 134 -10.29 5.02 -8.46
C TYR A 134 -11.11 6.17 -7.87
N ARG A 135 -11.82 5.91 -6.75
CA ARG A 135 -12.61 6.93 -6.05
C ARG A 135 -11.76 8.11 -5.60
N ILE A 136 -10.57 7.82 -5.05
CA ILE A 136 -9.64 8.85 -4.58
C ILE A 136 -9.09 9.67 -5.74
N PHE A 137 -8.53 9.03 -6.77
CA PHE A 137 -7.97 9.73 -7.92
C PHE A 137 -8.98 10.62 -8.64
N ASN A 138 -10.25 10.22 -8.66
CA ASN A 138 -11.29 10.92 -9.40
C ASN A 138 -12.17 11.80 -8.49
N LYS A 139 -11.85 11.92 -7.19
CA LYS A 139 -12.66 12.60 -6.17
C LYS A 139 -14.16 12.32 -6.35
N THR A 140 -14.56 11.05 -6.32
CA THR A 140 -15.95 10.69 -6.63
C THR A 140 -16.93 11.31 -5.63
N GLU A 141 -18.14 11.63 -6.09
CA GLU A 141 -19.19 12.30 -5.30
C GLU A 141 -19.38 11.68 -3.91
N ASP A 142 -19.42 10.36 -3.82
CA ASP A 142 -19.63 9.66 -2.55
C ASP A 142 -18.49 9.86 -1.53
N MET A 143 -17.27 10.10 -2.00
CA MET A 143 -16.14 10.43 -1.13
C MET A 143 -16.19 11.89 -0.68
N ILE A 144 -16.64 12.79 -1.57
CA ILE A 144 -16.85 14.21 -1.27
C ILE A 144 -17.93 14.34 -0.19
N GLU A 145 -19.11 13.77 -0.45
CA GLU A 145 -20.26 13.77 0.46
C GLU A 145 -19.87 13.23 1.84
N TYR A 146 -19.14 12.10 1.90
CA TYR A 146 -18.64 11.53 3.15
C TYR A 146 -17.83 12.54 3.98
N TRP A 147 -16.92 13.28 3.35
CA TRP A 147 -16.09 14.25 4.06
C TRP A 147 -16.82 15.53 4.40
N GLN A 148 -17.72 16.01 3.54
CA GLN A 148 -18.60 17.14 3.85
C GLN A 148 -19.44 16.85 5.09
N ASP A 149 -20.08 15.69 5.14
CA ASP A 149 -20.91 15.27 6.27
C ASP A 149 -20.08 15.09 7.55
N LYS A 150 -18.91 14.47 7.43
CA LYS A 150 -18.03 14.18 8.56
C LYS A 150 -17.41 15.43 9.18
N LEU A 151 -17.08 16.43 8.36
CA LEU A 151 -16.40 17.65 8.80
C LEU A 151 -17.36 18.84 8.96
N GLY A 152 -18.57 18.76 8.41
CA GLY A 152 -19.55 19.85 8.43
C GLY A 152 -19.11 21.04 7.57
N VAL A 153 -18.48 20.80 6.42
CA VAL A 153 -17.92 21.85 5.55
C VAL A 153 -18.50 21.81 4.13
N GLU A 154 -18.54 22.96 3.47
CA GLU A 154 -18.75 23.04 2.03
C GLU A 154 -17.50 22.55 1.29
N TRP A 155 -17.70 21.79 0.21
CA TRP A 155 -16.58 21.22 -0.53
C TRP A 155 -15.86 22.29 -1.36
N ASN A 156 -14.52 22.24 -1.32
CA ASN A 156 -13.65 23.00 -2.20
C ASN A 156 -12.95 22.03 -3.16
N SER A 157 -12.91 22.36 -4.46
CA SER A 157 -12.25 21.53 -5.49
C SER A 157 -10.77 21.27 -5.23
N ASP A 158 -10.11 22.15 -4.48
CA ASP A 158 -8.70 22.04 -4.10
C ASP A 158 -8.48 20.98 -3.02
N TYR A 159 -9.52 20.57 -2.30
CA TYR A 159 -9.42 19.53 -1.28
C TYR A 159 -9.25 18.14 -1.89
N GLU A 160 -8.45 17.31 -1.23
CA GLU A 160 -8.30 15.90 -1.53
C GLU A 160 -9.25 15.06 -0.68
N VAL A 161 -9.73 13.94 -1.22
CA VAL A 161 -10.74 13.08 -0.55
C VAL A 161 -10.11 11.96 0.27
N TRP A 162 -8.82 12.05 0.55
CA TRP A 162 -8.08 11.05 1.30
C TRP A 162 -7.07 11.70 2.23
N ASP A 163 -6.66 10.94 3.26
CA ASP A 163 -5.70 11.42 4.24
C ASP A 163 -4.37 11.79 3.56
N GLY A 164 -3.73 12.86 4.05
CA GLY A 164 -2.39 13.25 3.59
C GLY A 164 -1.31 12.25 4.00
N PHE A 165 -0.18 12.26 3.27
CA PHE A 165 0.98 11.44 3.57
C PHE A 165 1.71 11.95 4.82
N ASN A 166 1.41 11.36 5.97
CA ASN A 166 2.15 11.61 7.20
C ASN A 166 3.28 10.57 7.30
N ILE A 167 4.53 11.03 7.17
CA ILE A 167 5.74 10.21 7.17
C ILE A 167 5.85 9.29 8.39
N GLU A 168 5.39 9.72 9.57
CA GLU A 168 5.46 8.90 10.79
C GLU A 168 4.64 7.60 10.67
N ASN A 169 3.55 7.63 9.89
CA ASN A 169 2.75 6.43 9.62
C ASN A 169 3.33 5.56 8.51
N GLU A 170 4.36 6.04 7.81
CA GLU A 170 4.93 5.43 6.61
C GLU A 170 6.32 4.86 6.88
N ILE A 171 6.82 4.96 8.11
CA ILE A 171 8.06 4.32 8.61
C ILE A 171 7.69 3.04 9.37
N LEU A 172 8.39 1.94 9.08
CA LEU A 172 8.25 0.71 9.84
C LEU A 172 8.92 0.86 11.20
N GLU A 173 8.12 0.78 12.26
CA GLU A 173 8.58 0.64 13.64
C GLU A 173 8.18 -0.73 14.20
N ILE A 174 9.03 -1.74 14.00
CA ILE A 174 8.70 -3.13 14.36
C ILE A 174 8.39 -3.28 15.86
N GLU A 175 9.13 -2.58 16.72
CA GLU A 175 8.93 -2.62 18.17
C GLU A 175 7.53 -2.16 18.59
N SER A 176 7.00 -1.12 17.93
CA SER A 176 5.64 -0.61 18.17
C SER A 176 4.59 -1.64 17.75
N ILE A 177 4.84 -2.38 16.66
CA ILE A 177 3.98 -3.47 16.19
C ILE A 177 3.99 -4.65 17.16
N LEU A 178 5.17 -5.06 17.64
CA LEU A 178 5.33 -6.19 18.56
C LEU A 178 4.66 -5.92 19.92
N LYS A 179 4.82 -4.71 20.48
CA LYS A 179 4.17 -4.33 21.75
C LYS A 179 2.64 -4.38 21.71
N THR A 180 2.06 -4.05 20.57
CA THR A 180 0.60 -4.08 20.38
C THR A 180 0.02 -5.50 20.46
N LYS A 181 0.83 -6.56 20.25
CA LYS A 181 0.38 -7.96 20.42
C LYS A 181 0.31 -8.41 21.88
N VAL A 182 1.01 -7.73 22.78
CA VAL A 182 1.13 -8.12 24.20
C VAL A 182 0.00 -7.53 25.05
N THR A 183 -0.83 -6.65 24.47
CA THR A 183 -1.94 -5.96 25.15
C THR A 183 -3.29 -6.44 24.61
#